data_AF-A0AAU7T5M5-F1
#
_entry.id   AF-A0AAU7T5M5-F1
#
_cell.length_a   1.000
_cell.length_b   1.000
_cell.length_c   1.000
_cell.angle_alpha   90.00
_cell.angle_beta   90.00
_cell.angle_gamma   90.00
#
_symmetry.space_group_name_H-M   'P 1'
#
loop_
_entity.id
_entity.type
_entity.pdbx_description
1 polymer ?
#
loop_
_entity_poly.entity_id
_entity_poly.type
_entity_poly.pdbx_seq_one_letter_code
_entity_poly.pdbx_strand_id
1 'polypeptide(L)'
;MAKVHVPPSSTDRTVRAEVAVVVEGGGRESAPPAGAPVPVVTGWRTQDDRGVDGAEVVVHPGDSSDWWVFASYVPDAVVRFKVSEGSADGK
;
A
#
# COMPACT_ATOMS: atom_id res chain seq x y z
N MET A 1 -2.13 2.17 -9.11
CA MET A 1 -2.94 2.32 -7.88
C MET A 1 -3.70 1.03 -7.61
N ALA A 2 -4.11 0.79 -6.36
CA ALA A 2 -4.97 -0.32 -5.98
C ALA A 2 -6.01 0.13 -4.94
N LYS A 3 -7.22 -0.46 -4.97
CA LYS A 3 -8.26 -0.22 -3.96
C LYS A 3 -8.08 -1.17 -2.78
N VAL A 4 -8.17 -0.64 -1.58
CA VAL A 4 -8.05 -1.35 -0.30
C VAL A 4 -9.31 -1.08 0.50
N HIS A 5 -10.01 -2.14 0.87
CA HIS A 5 -11.15 -2.04 1.76
C HIS A 5 -10.68 -2.24 3.20
N VAL A 6 -10.85 -1.23 4.05
CA VAL A 6 -10.53 -1.31 5.47
C VAL A 6 -11.84 -1.56 6.24
N PRO A 7 -11.97 -2.70 6.94
CA PRO A 7 -13.18 -3.01 7.71
C PRO A 7 -13.32 -2.09 8.93
N PRO A 8 -14.52 -1.99 9.53
CA PRO A 8 -14.73 -1.17 10.71
C PRO A 8 -13.86 -1.64 11.88
N SER A 9 -13.52 -0.68 12.73
CA SER A 9 -12.67 -0.90 13.90
C SER A 9 -13.11 -0.05 15.08
N SER A 10 -12.97 -0.60 16.29
CA SER A 10 -13.16 0.13 17.54
C SER A 10 -11.87 0.79 18.07
N THR A 11 -10.73 0.53 17.43
CA THR A 11 -9.42 1.08 17.79
C THR A 11 -8.71 1.62 16.55
N ASP A 12 -7.71 2.48 16.76
CA ASP A 12 -6.80 2.87 15.70
C ASP A 12 -6.07 1.65 15.12
N ARG A 13 -5.82 1.69 13.81
CA ARG A 13 -5.06 0.67 13.10
C ARG A 13 -4.04 1.32 12.18
N THR A 14 -2.87 0.73 12.11
CA THR A 14 -1.87 1.12 11.12
C THR A 14 -1.98 0.18 9.94
N VAL A 15 -2.37 0.71 8.79
CA VAL A 15 -2.39 -0.05 7.54
C VAL A 15 -1.14 0.30 6.76
N ARG A 16 -0.38 -0.73 6.37
CA ARG A 16 0.85 -0.59 5.60
C ARG A 16 0.71 -1.24 4.23
N ALA A 17 1.21 -0.57 3.21
CA ALA A 17 1.32 -1.10 1.87
C ALA A 17 2.79 -1.25 1.47
N GLU A 18 3.06 -2.34 0.77
CA GLU A 18 4.31 -2.62 0.10
C GLU A 18 4.02 -2.85 -1.38
N VAL A 19 4.94 -2.46 -2.25
CA VAL A 19 4.84 -2.71 -3.69
C VAL A 19 6.10 -3.43 -4.15
N ALA A 20 5.93 -4.45 -4.99
CA ALA A 20 7.03 -5.22 -5.55
C ALA A 20 6.78 -5.50 -7.03
N VAL A 21 7.85 -5.56 -7.82
CA VAL A 21 7.81 -6.00 -9.22
C VAL A 21 7.66 -7.52 -9.28
N VAL A 22 6.86 -8.00 -10.23
CA VAL A 22 6.63 -9.42 -10.49
C VAL A 22 7.15 -9.73 -11.90
N VAL A 23 7.98 -10.77 -12.03
CA VAL A 23 8.46 -11.28 -13.32
C VAL A 23 7.44 -12.24 -13.93
N GLU A 24 7.39 -12.31 -15.26
CA GLU A 24 6.61 -13.34 -15.96
C GLU A 24 7.03 -14.73 -15.47
N GLY A 25 6.08 -15.46 -14.86
CA GLY A 25 6.32 -16.70 -14.11
C GLY A 25 5.86 -16.66 -12.66
N GLY A 26 5.45 -15.49 -12.14
CA GLY A 26 4.78 -15.35 -10.83
C GLY A 26 5.71 -15.35 -9.62
N GLY A 27 7.02 -15.48 -9.83
CA GLY A 27 8.03 -15.28 -8.81
C GLY A 27 8.17 -13.79 -8.45
N ARG A 28 8.34 -13.50 -7.15
CA ARG A 28 8.82 -12.18 -6.72
C ARG A 28 10.19 -11.96 -7.37
N GLU A 29 10.37 -10.88 -8.12
CA GLU A 29 11.72 -10.48 -8.51
C GLU A 29 12.43 -10.04 -7.24
N SER A 30 13.23 -10.93 -6.65
CA SER A 30 13.91 -10.66 -5.38
C SER A 30 15.09 -9.70 -5.54
N ALA A 31 15.54 -9.49 -6.78
CA ALA A 31 16.64 -8.59 -7.11
C ALA A 31 16.39 -8.02 -8.52
N PRO A 32 15.76 -6.83 -8.62
CA PRO A 32 15.85 -6.08 -9.86
C PRO A 32 17.34 -5.92 -10.23
N PRO A 33 17.70 -5.98 -11.52
CA PRO A 33 19.08 -5.76 -11.95
C PRO A 33 19.58 -4.43 -11.37
N ALA A 34 20.85 -4.38 -10.97
CA ALA A 34 21.40 -3.21 -10.28
C ALA A 34 21.12 -1.92 -11.09
N GLY A 35 20.34 -1.00 -10.50
CA GLY A 35 19.94 0.26 -11.14
C GLY A 35 18.58 0.26 -11.83
N ALA A 36 17.86 -0.87 -11.86
CA ALA A 36 16.50 -0.88 -12.39
C ALA A 36 15.53 -0.14 -11.46
N PRO A 37 14.57 0.62 -12.02
CA PRO A 37 13.59 1.37 -11.25
C PRO A 37 12.73 0.43 -10.39
N VAL A 38 12.70 0.68 -9.08
CA VAL A 38 11.85 -0.05 -8.14
C VAL A 38 10.65 0.83 -7.78
N PRO A 39 9.41 0.32 -7.89
CA PRO A 39 8.24 1.08 -7.49
C PRO A 39 8.28 1.33 -5.98
N VAL A 40 7.82 2.50 -5.57
CA VAL A 40 7.65 2.86 -4.15
C VAL A 40 6.22 3.31 -3.91
N VAL A 41 5.64 2.95 -2.76
CA VAL A 41 4.32 3.48 -2.37
C VAL A 41 4.48 4.98 -2.10
N THR A 42 3.69 5.80 -2.80
CA THR A 42 3.76 7.26 -2.71
C THR A 42 2.75 7.82 -1.73
N GLY A 43 1.62 7.15 -1.54
CA GLY A 43 0.60 7.62 -0.62
C GLY A 43 -0.72 6.86 -0.72
N TRP A 44 -1.65 7.30 0.12
CA TRP A 44 -2.99 6.80 0.29
C TRP A 44 -3.99 7.92 0.08
N ARG A 45 -5.15 7.63 -0.51
CA ARG A 45 -6.28 8.57 -0.56
C ARG A 45 -7.59 7.89 -0.23
N THR A 46 -8.50 8.62 0.41
CA THR A 46 -9.91 8.21 0.54
C THR A 46 -10.73 8.71 -0.66
N GLN A 47 -12.00 8.29 -0.73
CA GLN A 47 -12.94 8.76 -1.76
C GLN A 47 -13.14 10.28 -1.72
N ASP A 48 -13.08 10.88 -0.52
CA ASP A 48 -13.18 12.33 -0.30
C ASP A 48 -11.87 13.09 -0.54
N ASP A 49 -10.91 12.46 -1.24
CA ASP A 49 -9.59 13.02 -1.58
C ASP A 49 -8.71 13.40 -0.37
N ARG A 50 -9.00 12.87 0.83
CA ARG A 50 -8.09 13.00 1.97
C ARG A 50 -6.85 12.15 1.71
N GLY A 51 -5.73 12.81 1.50
CA GLY A 51 -4.45 12.19 1.17
C GLY A 51 -3.51 12.05 2.37
N VAL A 52 -2.80 10.93 2.42
CA VAL A 52 -1.68 10.69 3.34
C VAL A 52 -0.50 10.23 2.52
N ASP A 53 0.63 10.93 2.63
CA ASP A 53 1.85 10.54 1.93
C ASP A 53 2.54 9.35 2.61
N GLY A 54 3.24 8.55 1.81
CA GLY A 54 4.03 7.42 2.28
C GLY A 54 3.30 6.07 2.27
N ALA A 55 3.98 5.06 2.82
CA ALA A 55 3.56 3.65 2.73
C ALA A 55 2.56 3.23 3.81
N GLU A 56 2.33 4.08 4.81
CA GLU A 56 1.54 3.76 5.99
C GLU A 56 0.46 4.82 6.22
N VAL A 57 -0.69 4.38 6.71
CA VAL A 57 -1.77 5.26 7.12
C VAL A 57 -2.37 4.78 8.43
N VAL A 58 -2.66 5.73 9.32
CA VAL A 58 -3.43 5.48 10.54
C VAL A 58 -4.91 5.63 10.20
N VAL A 59 -5.65 4.55 10.36
CA VAL A 59 -7.11 4.54 10.21
C VAL A 59 -7.71 4.60 11.60
N HIS A 60 -8.41 5.70 11.88
CA HIS A 60 -9.11 5.92 13.13
C HIS A 60 -10.33 5.00 13.26
N PRO A 61 -10.78 4.71 14.50
CA PRO A 61 -11.99 3.93 14.72
C PRO A 61 -13.20 4.55 14.01
N GLY A 62 -14.05 3.69 13.44
CA GLY A 62 -15.19 4.10 12.63
C GLY A 62 -15.72 2.99 11.73
N ASP A 63 -16.59 3.39 10.81
CA ASP A 63 -17.17 2.53 9.78
C ASP A 63 -16.12 2.06 8.75
N SER A 64 -16.50 1.08 7.94
CA SER A 64 -15.65 0.64 6.83
C SER A 64 -15.31 1.81 5.90
N SER A 65 -14.07 1.82 5.43
CA SER A 65 -13.54 2.89 4.60
C SER A 65 -12.79 2.32 3.42
N ASP A 66 -13.02 2.90 2.25
CA ASP A 66 -12.29 2.56 1.03
C ASP A 66 -11.11 3.51 0.85
N TRP A 67 -9.94 2.93 0.65
CA TRP A 67 -8.69 3.63 0.42
C TRP A 67 -8.09 3.24 -0.93
N TRP A 68 -7.43 4.18 -1.58
CA TRP A 68 -6.66 3.98 -2.78
C TRP A 68 -5.19 4.17 -2.46
N VAL A 69 -4.40 3.13 -2.65
CA VAL A 69 -2.94 3.19 -2.51
C VAL A 69 -2.31 3.50 -3.87
N PHE A 70 -1.36 4.41 -3.86
CA PHE A 70 -0.61 4.87 -5.02
C PHE A 70 0.84 4.43 -4.90
N ALA A 71 1.45 4.09 -6.03
CA ALA A 71 2.87 3.83 -6.13
C ALA A 71 3.44 4.58 -7.33
N SER A 72 4.75 4.83 -7.30
CA SER A 72 5.48 5.40 -8.42
C SER A 72 5.34 4.51 -9.65
N TYR A 73 5.18 5.14 -10.80
CA TYR A 73 5.13 4.45 -12.08
C TYR A 73 6.52 3.90 -12.43
N VAL A 74 6.55 2.65 -12.88
CA VAL A 74 7.73 2.01 -13.45
C VAL A 74 7.33 1.47 -14.82
N PRO A 75 8.00 1.88 -15.92
CA PRO A 75 7.68 1.38 -17.25
C PRO A 75 7.97 -0.11 -17.35
N ASP A 76 7.18 -0.82 -18.17
CA ASP A 76 7.37 -2.24 -18.50
C ASP A 76 7.42 -3.19 -17.28
N ALA A 77 6.79 -2.81 -16.17
CA ALA A 77 6.75 -3.60 -14.94
C ALA A 77 5.31 -3.93 -14.51
N VAL A 78 5.08 -5.21 -14.20
CA VAL A 78 3.89 -5.62 -13.45
C VAL A 78 4.20 -5.51 -11.97
N VAL A 79 3.37 -4.79 -11.22
CA VAL A 79 3.55 -4.60 -9.79
C VAL A 79 2.47 -5.29 -8.98
N ARG A 80 2.85 -5.83 -7.82
CA ARG A 80 1.95 -6.38 -6.83
C ARG A 80 1.98 -5.53 -5.58
N PHE A 81 0.80 -5.10 -5.14
CA PHE A 81 0.62 -4.50 -3.83
C PHE A 81 0.40 -5.61 -2.79
N LYS A 82 1.08 -5.49 -1.66
CA LYS A 82 0.80 -6.26 -0.46
C LYS A 82 0.37 -5.27 0.61
N VAL A 83 -0.81 -5.48 1.17
CA VAL A 83 -1.34 -4.67 2.27
C VAL A 83 -1.34 -5.51 3.52
N SER A 84 -0.92 -4.93 4.64
CA SER A 84 -0.88 -5.58 5.93
C SER A 84 -1.38 -4.61 6.99
N GLU A 85 -2.16 -5.15 7.92
CA GLU A 85 -2.66 -4.41 9.08
C GLU A 85 -1.72 -4.72 10.26
N GLY A 86 -1.18 -3.67 10.87
CA GLY A 86 -0.55 -3.75 12.17
C GLY A 86 -1.49 -3.17 13.21
N SER A 87 -1.72 -3.90 14.30
CA SER A 87 -2.24 -3.29 15.51
C SER A 87 -1.23 -2.22 15.93
N ALA A 88 -1.69 -0.98 16.13
CA ALA A 88 -0.91 -0.01 16.86
C ALA A 88 -0.82 -0.52 18.31
N ASP A 89 0.17 -1.37 18.59
CA ASP A 89 0.44 -1.85 19.93
C ASP A 89 0.75 -0.61 20.79
N GLY A 90 -0.18 -0.32 21.70
CA GLY A 90 -0.11 0.83 22.57
C GLY A 90 1.17 0.77 23.39
N LYS A 91 1.94 1.86 23.33
CA LYS A 91 3.00 2.11 24.32
C LYS A 91 2.43 2.86 25.51
#